data_AF-A0A7V5LDQ6-F1
#
_entry.id   AF-A0A7V5LDQ6-F1
#
_cell.length_a   1.000
_cell.length_b   1.000
_cell.length_c   1.000
_cell.angle_alpha   90.00
_cell.angle_beta   90.00
_cell.angle_gamma   90.00
#
_symmetry.space_group_name_H-M   'P 1'
#
loop_
_entity.id
_entity.type
_entity.pdbx_description
1 polymer ?
#
loop_
_entity_poly.entity_id
_entity_poly.type
_entity_poly.pdbx_seq_one_letter_code
_entity_poly.pdbx_strand_id
1 'polypeptide(L)'
;MSFLAQLLSKASTVLSKPRNYLVLANILLVFFLILLSNLGILPFKNWGDFSFFTLITFIFALYRPSWAFLFFIGTIMLENIDLAPKNLGLTIRPYQFIGALTILAVLARLALKRLDFNLPKINWQDKAVAIFTATGFISILGAVDKNLS
;
A
#
# COMPACT_ATOMS: atom_id res chain seq x y z
N MET A 1 20.14 -22.08 -33.47
CA MET A 1 19.51 -21.88 -32.16
C MET A 1 18.46 -20.80 -32.31
N SER A 2 17.19 -21.11 -32.03
CA SER A 2 16.02 -20.26 -32.30
C SER A 2 16.05 -18.96 -31.48
N PHE A 3 15.67 -17.84 -32.10
CA PHE A 3 15.48 -16.53 -31.46
C PHE A 3 14.64 -16.63 -30.17
N LEU A 4 13.64 -17.52 -30.15
CA LEU A 4 12.83 -17.81 -28.96
C LEU A 4 13.64 -18.36 -27.79
N ALA A 5 14.62 -19.22 -28.03
CA ALA A 5 15.46 -19.78 -26.97
C ALA A 5 16.38 -18.71 -26.36
N GLN A 6 16.89 -17.78 -27.18
CA GLN A 6 17.67 -16.63 -26.72
C GLN A 6 16.81 -15.67 -25.90
N LEU A 7 15.57 -15.44 -26.32
CA LEU A 7 14.63 -14.55 -25.64
C LEU A 7 14.18 -15.14 -24.29
N LEU A 8 13.90 -16.45 -24.23
CA LEU A 8 13.57 -17.16 -23.00
C LEU A 8 14.75 -17.22 -22.02
N SER A 9 15.97 -17.44 -22.50
CA SER A 9 17.19 -17.38 -21.68
C SER A 9 17.46 -15.98 -21.12
N LYS A 10 17.24 -14.93 -21.92
CA LYS A 10 17.40 -13.55 -21.46
C LYS A 10 16.30 -13.15 -20.47
N ALA A 11 15.07 -13.63 -20.67
CA ALA A 11 13.98 -13.41 -19.72
C ALA A 11 14.24 -14.11 -18.37
N SER A 12 14.74 -15.34 -18.37
CA SER A 12 15.01 -16.09 -17.12
C SER A 12 16.13 -15.46 -16.30
N THR A 13 17.19 -14.98 -16.95
CA THR A 13 18.29 -14.28 -16.27
C THR A 13 17.85 -12.94 -15.69
N VAL A 14 16.95 -12.20 -16.35
CA VAL A 14 16.36 -10.98 -15.79
C VAL A 14 15.45 -11.30 -14.62
N LEU A 15 14.58 -12.31 -14.70
CA LEU A 15 13.67 -12.67 -13.62
C LEU A 15 14.39 -13.15 -12.34
N SER A 16 15.61 -13.67 -12.46
CA SER A 16 16.36 -14.26 -11.33
C SER A 16 16.56 -13.35 -10.11
N LYS A 17 16.43 -12.02 -10.26
CA LYS A 17 16.58 -11.07 -9.16
C LYS A 17 15.29 -10.97 -8.31
N PRO A 18 15.35 -11.07 -6.97
CA PRO A 18 14.20 -10.92 -6.07
C PRO A 18 13.36 -9.66 -6.32
N ARG A 19 14.01 -8.55 -6.69
CA ARG A 19 13.36 -7.29 -7.07
C ARG A 19 12.39 -7.47 -8.25
N ASN A 20 12.77 -8.24 -9.25
CA ASN A 20 11.99 -8.40 -10.48
C ASN A 20 10.77 -9.29 -10.23
N TYR A 21 10.89 -10.30 -9.36
CA TYR A 21 9.73 -11.05 -8.87
C TYR A 21 8.72 -10.17 -8.13
N LEU A 22 9.18 -9.22 -7.31
CA LEU A 22 8.27 -8.30 -6.61
C LEU A 22 7.54 -7.35 -7.57
N VAL A 23 8.23 -6.84 -8.58
CA VAL A 23 7.61 -6.00 -9.62
C VAL A 23 6.60 -6.81 -10.43
N LEU A 24 6.94 -8.05 -10.81
CA LEU A 24 6.01 -8.93 -11.50
C LEU A 24 4.78 -9.26 -10.64
N ALA A 25 4.99 -9.56 -9.35
CA ALA A 25 3.91 -9.80 -8.39
C ALA A 25 3.01 -8.57 -8.23
N ASN A 26 3.58 -7.37 -8.28
CA ASN A 26 2.82 -6.11 -8.25
C ASN A 26 1.92 -5.95 -9.48
N ILE A 27 2.48 -6.18 -10.68
CA ILE A 27 1.73 -6.13 -11.93
C ILE A 27 0.59 -7.16 -11.91
N LEU A 28 0.88 -8.39 -11.46
CA LEU A 28 -0.13 -9.44 -11.32
C LEU A 28 -1.21 -9.06 -10.30
N LEU A 29 -0.82 -8.50 -9.15
CA LEU A 29 -1.75 -8.05 -8.12
C LEU A 29 -2.70 -6.98 -8.67
N VAL A 30 -2.18 -5.99 -9.38
CA VAL A 30 -2.99 -4.95 -10.04
C VAL A 30 -3.94 -5.56 -11.07
N PHE A 31 -3.44 -6.44 -11.93
CA PHE A 31 -4.23 -7.13 -12.94
C PHE A 31 -5.38 -7.95 -12.32
N PHE A 32 -5.08 -8.76 -11.30
CA PHE A 32 -6.09 -9.57 -10.62
C PHE A 32 -7.09 -8.71 -9.85
N LEU A 33 -6.67 -7.62 -9.22
CA LEU A 33 -7.60 -6.70 -8.55
C LEU A 33 -8.60 -6.10 -9.53
N ILE A 34 -8.14 -5.66 -10.70
CA ILE A 34 -9.02 -5.14 -11.76
C ILE A 34 -9.99 -6.23 -12.23
N LEU A 35 -9.47 -7.42 -12.54
CA LEU A 35 -10.29 -8.53 -13.03
C LEU A 35 -11.35 -8.98 -12.01
N LEU A 36 -10.95 -9.20 -10.75
CA LEU A 36 -11.85 -9.63 -9.68
C LEU A 36 -12.85 -8.55 -9.28
N SER A 37 -12.46 -7.28 -9.36
CA SER A 37 -13.36 -6.15 -9.17
C SER A 37 -14.45 -6.12 -10.23
N ASN A 38 -14.09 -6.26 -11.50
CA ASN A 38 -15.05 -6.26 -12.60
C ASN A 38 -15.99 -7.46 -12.56
N LEU A 39 -15.53 -8.62 -12.09
CA LEU A 39 -16.38 -9.79 -11.84
C LEU A 39 -17.21 -9.67 -10.56
N GLY A 40 -16.91 -8.68 -9.70
CA GLY A 40 -17.56 -8.52 -8.40
C GLY A 40 -17.27 -9.67 -7.43
N ILE A 41 -16.12 -10.36 -7.55
CA ILE A 41 -15.74 -11.53 -6.72
C ILE A 41 -14.64 -11.14 -5.71
N LEU A 42 -14.45 -9.84 -5.46
CA LEU A 42 -13.46 -9.39 -4.48
C LEU A 42 -13.75 -9.98 -3.08
N PRO A 43 -12.75 -10.58 -2.41
CA PRO A 43 -12.92 -11.28 -1.14
C PRO A 43 -12.95 -10.30 0.05
N PHE A 44 -13.65 -9.18 -0.11
CA PHE A 44 -13.81 -8.13 0.90
C PHE A 44 -15.29 -7.83 1.18
N LYS A 45 -16.23 -8.60 0.62
CA LYS A 45 -17.67 -8.39 0.79
C LYS A 45 -18.14 -8.64 2.23
N ASN A 46 -17.55 -9.62 2.90
CA ASN A 46 -17.88 -9.97 4.28
C ASN A 46 -16.85 -9.37 5.24
N TRP A 47 -17.32 -9.05 6.45
CA TRP A 47 -16.47 -8.54 7.52
C TRP A 47 -15.35 -9.49 7.95
N GLY A 48 -15.65 -10.79 7.99
CA GLY A 48 -14.67 -11.82 8.34
C GLY A 48 -13.52 -11.86 7.33
N ASP A 49 -13.85 -11.92 6.04
CA ASP A 49 -12.88 -11.96 4.95
C ASP A 49 -12.04 -10.68 4.93
N PHE A 50 -12.68 -9.51 5.04
CA PHE A 50 -11.97 -8.22 5.09
C PHE A 50 -10.96 -8.18 6.25
N SER A 51 -11.37 -8.60 7.45
CA SER A 51 -10.50 -8.60 8.64
C SER A 51 -9.34 -9.58 8.49
N PHE A 52 -9.58 -10.75 7.90
CA PHE A 52 -8.55 -11.75 7.62
C PHE A 52 -7.50 -11.23 6.63
N PHE A 53 -7.93 -10.67 5.50
CA PHE A 53 -7.02 -10.06 4.53
C PHE A 53 -6.30 -8.83 5.09
N THR A 54 -6.94 -8.06 5.96
CA THR A 54 -6.31 -6.95 6.70
C THR A 54 -5.17 -7.46 7.56
N LEU A 55 -5.40 -8.51 8.34
CA LEU A 55 -4.40 -9.09 9.21
C LEU A 55 -3.22 -9.68 8.43
N ILE A 56 -3.48 -10.43 7.35
CA ILE A 56 -2.42 -10.98 6.50
C ILE A 56 -1.61 -9.85 5.85
N THR A 57 -2.29 -8.84 5.29
CA THR A 57 -1.61 -7.70 4.65
C THR A 57 -0.79 -6.92 5.66
N PHE A 58 -1.28 -6.78 6.89
CA PHE A 58 -0.56 -6.15 7.99
C PHE A 58 0.67 -6.93 8.41
N ILE A 59 0.58 -8.26 8.58
CA ILE A 59 1.73 -9.13 8.88
C ILE A 59 2.76 -9.05 7.74
N PHE A 60 2.29 -9.05 6.48
CA PHE A 60 3.14 -8.88 5.32
C PHE A 60 3.89 -7.53 5.36
N ALA A 61 3.18 -6.43 5.67
CA ALA A 61 3.78 -5.11 5.83
C ALA A 61 4.75 -5.04 7.02
N LEU A 62 4.47 -5.72 8.12
CA LEU A 62 5.37 -5.84 9.27
C LEU A 62 6.65 -6.60 8.92
N TYR A 63 6.54 -7.67 8.12
CA TYR A 63 7.69 -8.47 7.71
C TYR A 63 8.71 -7.63 6.92
N ARG A 64 8.26 -6.95 5.86
CA ARG A 64 9.08 -6.02 5.07
C ARG A 64 8.26 -4.83 4.56
N PRO A 65 8.33 -3.66 5.22
CA PRO A 65 7.51 -2.51 4.86
C PRO A 65 7.88 -1.94 3.48
N SER A 66 9.14 -2.08 3.04
CA SER A 66 9.55 -1.68 1.69
C SER A 66 8.83 -2.46 0.59
N TRP A 67 8.43 -3.71 0.84
CA TRP A 67 7.66 -4.51 -0.12
C TRP A 67 6.20 -4.08 -0.16
N ALA A 68 5.59 -3.85 1.01
CA ALA A 68 4.24 -3.31 1.10
C ALA A 68 4.14 -1.92 0.47
N PHE A 69 5.17 -1.08 0.62
CA PHE A 69 5.26 0.21 -0.05
C PHE A 69 5.28 0.11 -1.58
N LEU A 70 5.96 -0.92 -2.13
CA LEU A 70 5.92 -1.18 -3.57
C LEU A 70 4.51 -1.56 -4.03
N PHE A 71 3.79 -2.37 -3.26
CA PHE A 71 2.38 -2.67 -3.51
C PHE A 71 1.47 -1.44 -3.44
N PHE A 72 1.69 -0.57 -2.45
CA PHE A 72 1.00 0.70 -2.35
C PHE A 72 1.14 1.54 -3.63
N ILE A 73 2.35 1.70 -4.17
CA ILE A 73 2.55 2.47 -5.41
C ILE A 73 1.77 1.84 -6.58
N GLY A 74 1.81 0.52 -6.71
CA GLY A 74 1.08 -0.19 -7.76
C GLY A 74 -0.43 0.01 -7.68
N THR A 75 -0.98 0.11 -6.48
CA THR A 75 -2.42 0.27 -6.28
C THR A 75 -2.93 1.71 -6.37
N ILE A 76 -2.06 2.71 -6.55
CA ILE A 76 -2.47 4.11 -6.79
C ILE A 76 -3.36 4.23 -8.03
N MET A 77 -3.05 3.45 -9.08
CA MET A 77 -3.81 3.49 -10.33
C MET A 77 -5.23 2.90 -10.21
N LEU A 78 -5.55 2.22 -9.10
CA LEU A 78 -6.83 1.54 -8.86
C LEU A 78 -7.76 2.42 -8.01
N GLU A 79 -7.87 3.69 -8.37
CA GLU A 79 -8.74 4.64 -7.66
C GLU A 79 -10.23 4.31 -7.84
N ASN A 80 -10.58 3.64 -8.94
CA ASN A 80 -11.93 3.27 -9.34
C ASN A 80 -12.48 2.01 -8.64
N ILE A 81 -11.70 1.35 -7.79
CA ILE A 81 -12.08 0.10 -7.13
C ILE A 81 -12.26 0.38 -5.63
N ASP A 82 -13.35 -0.14 -5.08
CA ASP A 82 -13.60 -0.11 -3.63
C ASP A 82 -13.34 -1.48 -3.02
N LEU A 83 -12.55 -1.51 -1.95
CA LEU A 83 -12.27 -2.71 -1.17
C LEU A 83 -13.13 -2.83 0.07
N ALA A 84 -13.86 -1.80 0.47
CA ALA A 84 -14.65 -1.87 1.68
C ALA A 84 -15.90 -2.75 1.50
N PRO A 85 -16.30 -3.53 2.52
CA PRO A 85 -17.58 -4.20 2.50
C PRO A 85 -18.71 -3.16 2.49
N LYS A 86 -19.71 -3.35 1.63
CA LYS A 86 -20.89 -2.45 1.52
C LYS A 86 -21.60 -2.22 2.85
N ASN A 87 -21.48 -3.16 3.78
CA ASN A 87 -22.09 -3.11 5.11
C ASN A 87 -21.43 -2.07 6.04
N LEU A 88 -20.21 -1.61 5.74
CA LEU A 88 -19.50 -0.60 6.53
C LEU A 88 -19.94 0.84 6.19
N GLY A 89 -20.59 1.06 5.04
CA GLY A 89 -20.90 2.41 4.55
C GLY A 89 -19.67 3.29 4.28
N LEU A 90 -18.47 2.72 4.39
CA LEU A 90 -17.20 3.36 4.10
C LEU A 90 -16.73 2.92 2.72
N THR A 91 -16.13 3.82 1.96
CA THR A 91 -15.41 3.50 0.71
C THR A 91 -13.91 3.52 1.01
N ILE A 92 -13.23 2.38 0.90
CA ILE A 92 -11.79 2.28 1.16
C ILE A 92 -11.11 1.82 -0.12
N ARG A 93 -10.29 2.70 -0.69
CA ARG A 93 -9.56 2.40 -1.92
C ARG A 93 -8.34 1.52 -1.66
N PRO A 94 -7.88 0.72 -2.64
CA PRO A 94 -6.71 -0.15 -2.53
C PRO A 94 -5.44 0.54 -2.01
N TYR A 95 -5.12 1.73 -2.50
CA TYR A 95 -3.93 2.46 -2.04
C TYR A 95 -4.10 2.97 -0.60
N GLN A 96 -5.31 3.37 -0.19
CA GLN A 96 -5.59 3.81 1.19
C GLN A 96 -5.40 2.64 2.15
N PHE A 97 -5.92 1.46 1.78
CA PHE A 97 -5.80 0.25 2.57
C PHE A 97 -4.34 -0.19 2.76
N ILE A 98 -3.61 -0.40 1.66
CA ILE A 98 -2.21 -0.84 1.73
C ILE A 98 -1.32 0.25 2.33
N GLY A 99 -1.57 1.51 1.98
CA GLY A 99 -0.83 2.66 2.50
C GLY A 99 -0.98 2.80 4.02
N ALA A 100 -2.22 2.75 4.54
CA ALA A 100 -2.48 2.83 5.97
C ALA A 100 -1.82 1.67 6.73
N LEU A 101 -1.94 0.44 6.25
CA LEU A 101 -1.30 -0.72 6.85
C LEU A 101 0.23 -0.64 6.82
N THR A 102 0.80 -0.08 5.74
CA THR A 102 2.25 0.15 5.62
C THR A 102 2.73 1.17 6.64
N ILE A 103 2.02 2.30 6.81
CA ILE A 103 2.34 3.31 7.81
C ILE A 103 2.26 2.71 9.22
N LEU A 104 1.18 1.98 9.53
CA LEU A 104 1.01 1.30 10.82
C LEU A 104 2.15 0.29 11.07
N ALA A 105 2.55 -0.47 10.06
CA ALA A 105 3.66 -1.42 10.19
C ALA A 105 4.99 -0.72 10.47
N VAL A 106 5.27 0.41 9.80
CA VAL A 106 6.46 1.22 10.07
C VAL A 106 6.44 1.78 11.49
N LEU A 107 5.30 2.31 11.95
CA LEU A 107 5.15 2.82 13.32
C LEU A 107 5.32 1.71 14.36
N ALA A 108 4.75 0.53 14.14
CA ALA A 108 4.92 -0.61 15.01
C ALA A 108 6.39 -1.07 15.08
N ARG A 109 7.09 -1.13 13.94
CA ARG A 109 8.53 -1.46 13.91
C ARG A 109 9.40 -0.39 14.56
N LEU A 110 9.04 0.89 14.41
CA LEU A 110 9.68 2.01 15.09
C LEU A 110 9.54 1.88 16.61
N ALA A 111 8.33 1.59 17.11
CA ALA A 111 8.06 1.36 18.53
C ALA A 111 8.86 0.17 19.08
N LEU A 112 9.00 -0.91 18.29
CA LEU A 112 9.81 -2.09 18.64
C LEU A 112 11.32 -1.88 18.45
N LYS A 113 11.78 -0.71 17.97
CA LYS A 113 13.18 -0.42 17.63
C LYS A 113 13.80 -1.43 16.66
N ARG A 114 12.99 -2.04 15.79
CA ARG A 114 13.40 -3.06 14.81
C ARG A 114 13.32 -2.51 13.39
N LEU A 115 13.75 -1.28 13.14
CA LEU A 115 13.78 -0.73 11.78
C LEU A 115 15.01 -1.26 11.03
N ASP A 116 14.81 -1.80 9.83
CA ASP A 116 15.91 -2.30 8.97
C ASP A 116 16.69 -1.17 8.28
N PHE A 117 16.28 0.09 8.50
CA PHE A 117 16.89 1.26 7.88
C PHE A 117 17.19 2.31 8.95
N ASN A 118 18.27 3.05 8.72
CA ASN A 118 18.59 4.20 9.54
C ASN A 118 17.60 5.32 9.23
N LEU A 119 17.01 5.89 10.28
CA LEU A 119 16.18 7.08 10.13
C LEU A 119 17.06 8.19 9.56
N PRO A 120 16.61 8.89 8.50
CA PRO A 120 17.31 10.06 8.01
C PRO A 120 17.43 11.08 9.16
N LYS A 121 18.58 11.74 9.26
CA LYS A 121 18.77 12.82 10.24
C LYS A 121 17.77 13.91 9.92
N ILE A 122 16.81 14.11 10.81
CA ILE A 122 15.78 15.11 10.67
C ILE A 122 16.44 16.50 10.76
N ASN A 123 16.46 17.22 9.65
CA ASN A 123 16.94 18.59 9.60
C ASN A 123 15.84 19.56 10.06
N TRP A 124 16.21 20.82 10.34
CA TRP A 124 15.24 21.83 10.75
C TRP A 124 14.13 22.05 9.71
N GLN A 125 14.46 21.96 8.42
CA GLN A 125 13.52 22.08 7.31
C GLN A 125 12.45 20.96 7.37
N ASP A 126 12.87 19.72 7.63
CA ASP A 126 11.95 18.58 7.76
C ASP A 126 10.99 18.78 8.94
N LYS A 127 11.50 19.31 10.06
CA LYS A 127 10.67 19.66 11.23
C LYS A 127 9.68 20.77 10.89
N ALA A 128 10.11 21.80 10.16
CA ALA A 128 9.24 22.89 9.75
C ALA A 128 8.07 22.38 8.89
N VAL A 129 8.35 21.53 7.88
CA VAL A 129 7.31 20.93 7.04
C VAL A 129 6.34 20.08 7.86
N ALA A 130 6.85 19.25 8.78
CA ALA A 130 6.02 18.44 9.66
C ALA A 130 5.13 19.29 10.57
N ILE A 131 5.69 20.35 11.16
CA ILE A 131 4.95 21.29 12.02
C ILE A 131 3.87 22.00 11.20
N PHE A 132 4.21 22.58 10.05
CA PHE A 132 3.26 23.27 9.18
C PHE A 132 2.08 22.36 8.80
N THR A 133 2.38 21.12 8.42
CA THR A 133 1.36 20.13 8.07
C THR A 133 0.46 19.84 9.27
N ALA A 134 1.06 19.55 10.44
CA ALA A 134 0.32 19.25 11.67
C ALA A 134 -0.54 20.44 12.12
N THR A 135 0.00 21.66 12.11
CA THR A 135 -0.74 22.88 12.44
C THR A 135 -1.83 23.18 11.43
N GLY A 136 -1.64 22.85 10.15
CA GLY A 136 -2.69 22.95 9.13
C GLY A 136 -3.88 22.05 9.46
N PHE A 137 -3.64 20.79 9.81
CA PHE A 137 -4.70 19.87 10.25
C PHE A 137 -5.36 20.33 11.56
N ILE A 138 -4.59 20.83 12.52
CA ILE A 138 -5.13 21.37 13.79
C ILE A 138 -5.97 22.62 13.53
N SER A 139 -5.58 23.46 12.57
CA SER A 139 -6.31 24.68 12.20
C SER A 139 -7.71 24.38 11.68
N ILE A 140 -7.94 23.21 11.07
CA ILE A 140 -9.27 22.77 10.63
C ILE A 140 -10.23 22.62 11.82
N LEU A 141 -9.74 22.20 12.99
CA LEU A 141 -10.57 22.03 14.18
C LEU A 141 -11.08 23.37 14.75
N GLY A 142 -10.31 24.45 14.53
CA GLY A 142 -10.63 25.82 14.93
C GLY A 142 -11.22 26.68 13.81
N ALA A 143 -11.43 26.14 12.61
CA ALA A 143 -12.03 26.89 11.51
C ALA A 143 -13.50 27.22 11.83
N VAL A 144 -13.87 28.49 11.60
CA VAL A 144 -15.22 29.03 11.86
C VAL A 144 -16.26 28.41 10.91
N ASP A 145 -15.86 28.09 9.68
CA ASP A 145 -16.71 27.45 8.68
C ASP A 145 -16.56 25.92 8.73
N LYS A 146 -17.23 25.28 9.69
CA LYS A 146 -17.39 23.81 9.73
C LYS A 146 -18.49 23.30 8.78
N ASN A 147 -18.62 23.92 7.61
CA ASN A 147 -19.58 23.49 6.61
C ASN A 147 -19.00 22.35 5.78
N LEU A 148 -19.14 21.14 6.32
CA LEU A 148 -19.42 19.97 5.49
C LEU A 148 -20.80 20.21 4.86
N SER A 149 -20.82 20.81 3.66
CA SER A 149 -21.93 20.58 2.73
C SER A 149 -21.69 19.29 1.97
#